data_AF-A0A8T5VZA7-F1
#
_entry.id   AF-A0A8T5VZA7-F1
#
_cell.length_a   1.000
_cell.length_b   1.000
_cell.length_c   1.000
_cell.angle_alpha   90.00
_cell.angle_beta   90.00
_cell.angle_gamma   90.00
#
_symmetry.space_group_name_H-M   'P 1'
#
loop_
_entity.id
_entity.type
_entity.pdbx_description
1 polymer ?
#
loop_
_entity_poly.entity_id
_entity_poly.type
_entity_poly.pdbx_seq_one_letter_code
_entity_poly.pdbx_strand_id
1 'polypeptide(L)'
;QQAMEITRKKGRVVVIGDVGLGPERSPFYEKEIDYLISTSYGPGRYDEDYEEKGIDYPFGYVRWTEKRNMEEYLRLLSEGKVNFQKLVSKVFPLEKAPEAYKLLEEKQPANPAVLLDYHFQEEKKLEKTKIVISSPFTPYRSTFTTLNVGLIGAGGFARGMHLPNLQKLANLYSILGICDIDGVNAKNTAKRFKAKYCTTNYKDILKDEEIDLAMITLPHNLHAKVAIEAAKRGKAIFCEKPIALGERELDELVKTLKETKVPYLVGFNRRFSPFAKRMKELIQKRETPMIIDYQMNAGCSSQLCDPTDSLLQPGPGHHHQVRQFINNHH
;
A
#
# COMPACT_ATOMS: atom_id res chain seq x y z
N GLN A 1 30.55 -21.49 2.25
CA GLN A 1 31.84 -22.09 2.67
C GLN A 1 32.04 -23.47 2.08
N GLN A 2 31.31 -24.50 2.51
CA GLN A 2 31.47 -25.90 2.03
C GLN A 2 31.52 -26.04 0.50
N ALA A 3 30.67 -25.31 -0.24
CA ALA A 3 30.69 -25.30 -1.70
C ALA A 3 32.06 -24.92 -2.29
N MET A 4 32.80 -23.97 -1.69
CA MET A 4 34.11 -23.54 -2.17
C MET A 4 35.21 -24.56 -1.85
N GLU A 5 35.10 -25.24 -0.71
CA GLU A 5 36.04 -26.29 -0.29
C GLU A 5 35.94 -27.56 -1.16
N ILE A 6 34.74 -27.94 -1.57
CA ILE A 6 34.54 -29.11 -2.46
C ILE A 6 34.74 -28.78 -3.94
N THR A 7 34.74 -27.48 -4.31
CA THR A 7 34.94 -27.06 -5.69
C THR A 7 36.36 -27.37 -6.15
N ARG A 8 36.48 -27.88 -7.38
CA ARG A 8 37.76 -28.19 -8.04
C ARG A 8 38.52 -26.92 -8.43
N LYS A 9 39.83 -27.04 -8.70
CA LYS A 9 40.64 -25.94 -9.24
C LYS A 9 40.05 -25.42 -10.57
N LYS A 10 39.98 -24.10 -10.72
CA LYS A 10 39.30 -23.35 -11.80
C LYS A 10 37.81 -23.67 -11.92
N GLY A 11 37.18 -24.03 -10.81
CA GLY A 11 35.75 -24.29 -10.72
C GLY A 11 34.95 -23.00 -10.54
N ARG A 12 33.63 -23.12 -10.65
CA ARG A 12 32.70 -22.00 -10.52
C ARG A 12 31.70 -22.29 -9.41
N VAL A 13 31.48 -21.30 -8.56
CA VAL A 13 30.45 -21.29 -7.52
C VAL A 13 29.45 -20.20 -7.86
N VAL A 14 28.18 -20.58 -8.01
CA VAL A 14 27.08 -19.64 -8.27
C VAL A 14 26.18 -19.59 -7.05
N VAL A 15 25.97 -18.38 -6.53
CA VAL A 15 25.02 -18.11 -5.45
C VAL A 15 23.63 -17.89 -6.03
N ILE A 16 22.65 -18.57 -5.45
CA ILE A 16 21.23 -18.44 -5.80
C ILE A 16 20.48 -18.05 -4.53
N GLY A 17 19.83 -16.88 -4.54
CA GLY A 17 19.05 -16.36 -3.41
C GLY A 17 19.85 -15.50 -2.43
N ASP A 18 19.23 -15.21 -1.28
CA ASP A 18 19.80 -14.37 -0.23
C ASP A 18 20.68 -15.22 0.69
N VAL A 19 22.00 -15.13 0.51
CA VAL A 19 23.00 -15.81 1.34
C VAL A 19 24.06 -14.81 1.80
N GLY A 20 24.56 -15.00 3.02
CA GLY A 20 25.60 -14.14 3.57
C GLY A 20 26.89 -14.13 2.72
N LEU A 21 27.38 -12.94 2.39
CA LEU A 21 28.54 -12.71 1.51
C LEU A 21 29.90 -12.77 2.23
N GLY A 22 30.01 -13.50 3.34
CA GLY A 22 31.23 -13.62 4.14
C GLY A 22 32.00 -14.93 4.00
N PRO A 23 32.30 -15.46 2.79
CA PRO A 23 33.09 -16.68 2.69
C PRO A 23 34.57 -16.44 2.97
N GLU A 24 35.27 -17.49 3.39
CA GLU A 24 36.71 -17.44 3.56
C GLU A 24 37.41 -17.31 2.20
N ARG A 25 38.48 -16.50 2.14
CA ARG A 25 39.14 -16.18 0.87
C ARG A 25 40.16 -17.25 0.42
N SER A 26 40.72 -18.03 1.33
CA SER A 26 41.80 -18.98 1.03
C SER A 26 41.44 -19.98 -0.09
N PRO A 27 40.25 -20.61 -0.10
CA PRO A 27 39.87 -21.53 -1.17
C PRO A 27 39.80 -20.87 -2.56
N PHE A 28 39.51 -19.57 -2.64
CA PHE A 28 39.43 -18.85 -3.92
C PHE A 28 40.82 -18.64 -4.52
N TYR A 29 41.82 -18.30 -3.71
CA TYR A 29 43.19 -18.08 -4.18
C TYR A 29 43.89 -19.38 -4.54
N GLU A 30 43.79 -20.41 -3.70
CA GLU A 30 44.47 -21.70 -3.94
C GLU A 30 43.96 -22.40 -5.20
N LYS A 31 42.66 -22.24 -5.46
CA LYS A 31 41.97 -22.98 -6.51
C LYS A 31 41.52 -22.12 -7.68
N GLU A 32 41.74 -20.80 -7.66
CA GLU A 32 41.28 -19.86 -8.70
C GLU A 32 39.79 -20.06 -9.03
N ILE A 33 38.92 -19.95 -8.01
CA ILE A 33 37.47 -20.19 -8.16
C ILE A 33 36.77 -18.93 -8.70
N ASP A 34 35.92 -19.11 -9.72
CA ASP A 34 34.94 -18.11 -10.16
C ASP A 34 33.79 -18.03 -9.15
N TYR A 35 33.49 -16.84 -8.65
CA TYR A 35 32.33 -16.58 -7.79
C TYR A 35 31.31 -15.69 -8.50
N LEU A 36 30.08 -16.18 -8.65
CA LEU A 36 29.01 -15.47 -9.33
C LEU A 36 27.78 -15.39 -8.44
N ILE A 37 27.04 -14.29 -8.55
CA ILE A 37 25.74 -14.11 -7.90
C ILE A 37 24.69 -14.13 -9.01
N SER A 38 23.74 -15.06 -8.93
CA SER A 38 22.66 -15.18 -9.89
C SER A 38 21.62 -14.08 -9.67
N THR A 39 21.16 -13.46 -10.76
CA THR A 39 20.03 -12.52 -10.75
C THR A 39 18.72 -13.30 -10.52
N SER A 40 18.40 -13.65 -9.27
CA SER A 40 17.13 -14.30 -8.87
C SER A 40 16.66 -15.39 -9.88
N TYR A 41 15.44 -15.28 -10.41
CA TYR A 41 14.85 -16.17 -11.43
C TYR A 41 15.33 -15.91 -12.88
N GLY A 42 16.33 -15.05 -13.06
CA GLY A 42 17.06 -14.87 -14.30
C GLY A 42 16.82 -13.53 -14.99
N PRO A 43 17.18 -13.44 -16.29
CA PRO A 43 16.93 -12.27 -17.12
C PRO A 43 15.44 -11.89 -17.13
N GLY A 44 15.15 -10.60 -16.98
CA GLY A 44 13.79 -10.08 -16.78
C GLY A 44 13.54 -9.61 -15.36
N ARG A 45 14.20 -10.23 -14.37
CA ARG A 45 14.20 -9.68 -13.01
C ARG A 45 14.80 -8.27 -13.05
N TYR A 46 14.00 -7.28 -12.61
CA TYR A 46 14.30 -5.83 -12.64
C TYR A 46 14.12 -5.13 -14.00
N ASP A 47 13.51 -5.79 -14.99
CA ASP A 47 13.10 -5.18 -16.25
C ASP A 47 11.58 -4.92 -16.23
N GLU A 48 11.18 -3.66 -16.29
CA GLU A 48 9.76 -3.24 -16.25
C GLU A 48 8.96 -3.79 -17.44
N ASP A 49 9.58 -3.88 -18.63
CA ASP A 49 8.89 -4.36 -19.84
C ASP A 49 8.56 -5.86 -19.73
N TYR A 50 9.45 -6.64 -19.09
CA TYR A 50 9.20 -8.06 -18.83
C TYR A 50 8.25 -8.27 -17.65
N GLU A 51 8.48 -7.60 -16.51
CA GLU A 51 7.76 -7.84 -15.25
C GLU A 51 6.33 -7.28 -15.27
N GLU A 52 6.17 -6.02 -15.68
CA GLU A 52 4.89 -5.32 -15.57
C GLU A 52 4.10 -5.40 -16.87
N LYS A 53 4.79 -5.36 -18.02
CA LYS A 53 4.15 -5.37 -19.34
C LYS A 53 4.07 -6.76 -19.98
N GLY A 54 4.75 -7.76 -19.41
CA GLY A 54 4.70 -9.15 -19.87
C GLY A 54 5.33 -9.38 -21.25
N ILE A 55 6.21 -8.47 -21.69
CA ILE A 55 6.92 -8.56 -22.97
C ILE A 55 8.09 -9.52 -22.81
N ASP A 56 7.98 -10.71 -23.39
CA ASP A 56 8.98 -11.77 -23.25
C ASP A 56 10.21 -11.52 -24.14
N TYR A 57 11.38 -11.99 -23.72
CA TYR A 57 12.63 -11.77 -24.46
C TYR A 57 12.69 -12.58 -25.76
N PRO A 58 13.41 -12.12 -26.80
CA PRO A 58 13.66 -12.93 -27.98
C PRO A 58 14.31 -14.26 -27.64
N PHE A 59 13.86 -15.34 -28.28
CA PHE A 59 14.35 -16.71 -28.02
C PHE A 59 15.88 -16.85 -28.21
N GLY A 60 16.45 -16.14 -29.18
CA GLY A 60 17.90 -16.14 -29.44
C GLY A 60 18.72 -15.41 -28.38
N TYR A 61 18.10 -14.55 -27.58
CA TYR A 61 18.75 -13.79 -26.51
C TYR A 61 18.64 -14.52 -25.16
N VAL A 62 17.41 -14.85 -24.75
CA VAL A 62 17.15 -15.66 -23.56
C VAL A 62 16.32 -16.86 -23.97
N ARG A 63 16.93 -18.04 -23.93
CA ARG A 63 16.27 -19.29 -24.33
C ARG A 63 15.16 -19.68 -23.35
N TRP A 64 15.46 -19.62 -22.05
CA TRP A 64 14.54 -19.97 -20.96
C TRP A 64 14.30 -18.76 -20.06
N THR A 65 13.15 -18.12 -20.26
CA THR A 65 12.62 -17.10 -19.34
C THR A 65 11.76 -17.78 -18.28
N GLU A 66 11.49 -17.10 -17.16
CA GLU A 66 10.61 -17.63 -16.11
C GLU A 66 9.24 -18.01 -16.68
N LYS A 67 8.70 -17.18 -17.57
CA LYS A 67 7.44 -17.44 -18.27
C LYS A 67 7.45 -18.78 -18.99
N ARG A 68 8.47 -19.04 -19.82
CA ARG A 68 8.58 -20.31 -20.58
C ARG A 68 8.83 -21.51 -19.69
N ASN A 69 9.60 -21.34 -18.61
CA ASN A 69 9.78 -22.39 -17.61
C ASN A 69 8.43 -22.78 -16.99
N MET A 70 7.60 -21.79 -16.64
CA MET A 70 6.27 -22.02 -16.11
C MET A 70 5.32 -22.64 -17.14
N GLU A 71 5.34 -22.17 -18.39
CA GLU A 71 4.56 -22.76 -19.48
C GLU A 71 4.92 -24.23 -19.73
N GLU A 72 6.22 -24.55 -19.76
CA GLU A 72 6.69 -25.93 -19.93
C GLU A 72 6.29 -26.80 -18.73
N TYR A 73 6.39 -26.30 -17.51
CA TYR A 73 5.94 -27.00 -16.32
C TYR A 73 4.44 -27.30 -16.37
N LEU A 74 3.61 -26.33 -16.80
CA LEU A 74 2.18 -26.52 -17.01
C LEU A 74 1.90 -27.54 -18.12
N ARG A 75 2.68 -27.52 -19.21
CA ARG A 75 2.58 -28.52 -20.28
C ARG A 75 2.86 -29.93 -19.75
N LEU A 76 3.95 -30.10 -19.00
CA LEU A 76 4.32 -31.38 -18.39
C LEU A 76 3.27 -31.89 -17.40
N LEU A 77 2.65 -30.98 -16.64
CA LEU A 77 1.50 -31.28 -15.78
C LEU A 77 0.29 -31.76 -16.60
N SER A 78 -0.07 -31.05 -17.66
CA SER A 78 -1.21 -31.39 -18.52
C SER A 78 -1.04 -32.74 -19.24
N GLU A 79 0.21 -33.08 -19.58
CA GLU A 79 0.58 -34.36 -20.19
C GLU A 79 0.73 -35.50 -19.16
N GLY A 80 0.53 -35.22 -17.87
CA GLY A 80 0.70 -36.18 -16.79
C GLY A 80 2.14 -36.66 -16.57
N LYS A 81 3.13 -35.98 -17.18
CA LYS A 81 4.56 -36.29 -17.04
C LYS A 81 5.12 -35.87 -15.68
N VAL A 82 4.49 -34.90 -15.04
CA VAL A 82 4.75 -34.53 -13.64
C VAL A 82 3.54 -34.96 -12.81
N ASN A 83 3.77 -35.86 -11.86
CA ASN A 83 2.71 -36.38 -10.98
C ASN A 83 3.00 -36.06 -9.51
N PHE A 84 2.21 -35.13 -8.96
CA PHE A 84 2.32 -34.69 -7.55
C PHE A 84 1.67 -35.65 -6.56
N GLN A 85 0.80 -36.56 -6.98
CA GLN A 85 0.10 -37.46 -6.04
C GLN A 85 1.08 -38.33 -5.24
N LYS A 86 2.26 -38.63 -5.80
CA LYS A 86 3.31 -39.37 -5.12
C LYS A 86 4.00 -38.58 -4.00
N LEU A 87 3.92 -37.25 -4.02
CA LEU A 87 4.49 -36.37 -3.00
C LEU A 87 3.48 -35.99 -1.92
N VAL A 88 2.17 -36.13 -2.21
CA VAL A 88 1.09 -35.78 -1.30
C VAL A 88 0.90 -36.91 -0.28
N SER A 89 1.16 -36.59 0.99
CA SER A 89 0.95 -37.50 2.12
C SER A 89 -0.52 -37.59 2.49
N LYS A 90 -1.18 -36.43 2.60
CA LYS A 90 -2.54 -36.33 3.11
C LYS A 90 -3.18 -35.01 2.70
N VAL A 91 -4.50 -35.05 2.53
CA VAL A 91 -5.35 -33.87 2.34
C VAL A 91 -6.03 -33.56 3.67
N PHE A 92 -5.97 -32.31 4.11
CA PHE A 92 -6.61 -31.82 5.33
C PHE A 92 -7.63 -30.73 4.98
N PRO A 93 -8.83 -30.71 5.59
CA PRO A 93 -9.68 -29.53 5.56
C PRO A 93 -8.94 -28.30 6.13
N LEU A 94 -9.21 -27.11 5.60
CA LEU A 94 -8.57 -25.86 6.02
C LEU A 94 -8.66 -25.62 7.54
N GLU A 95 -9.77 -26.01 8.17
CA GLU A 95 -9.98 -25.86 9.62
C GLU A 95 -8.95 -26.64 10.45
N LYS A 96 -8.37 -27.69 9.86
CA LYS A 96 -7.33 -28.53 10.46
C LYS A 96 -5.93 -28.18 9.96
N ALA A 97 -5.73 -26.99 9.39
CA ALA A 97 -4.41 -26.52 8.97
C ALA A 97 -3.33 -26.66 10.07
N PRO A 98 -3.59 -26.38 11.36
CA PRO A 98 -2.59 -26.60 12.41
C PRO A 98 -2.12 -28.06 12.53
N GLU A 99 -3.01 -29.04 12.34
CA GLU A 99 -2.65 -30.46 12.34
C GLU A 99 -1.79 -30.82 11.12
N ALA A 100 -2.06 -30.22 9.96
CA ALA A 100 -1.28 -30.41 8.74
C ALA A 100 0.17 -29.92 8.89
N TYR A 101 0.38 -28.75 9.54
CA TYR A 101 1.72 -28.24 9.83
C TYR A 101 2.47 -29.13 10.82
N LYS A 102 1.79 -29.61 11.87
CA LYS A 102 2.40 -30.51 12.85
C LYS A 102 2.91 -31.81 12.19
N LEU A 103 2.15 -32.35 11.23
CA LEU A 103 2.56 -33.54 10.48
C LEU A 103 3.85 -33.32 9.67
N LEU A 104 4.09 -32.10 9.17
CA LEU A 104 5.32 -31.77 8.43
C LEU A 104 6.54 -31.60 9.35
N GLU A 105 6.34 -31.21 10.62
CA GLU A 105 7.40 -31.03 11.61
C GLU A 105 7.91 -32.37 12.18
N GLU A 106 7.06 -33.40 12.18
CA GLU A 106 7.43 -34.75 12.57
C GLU A 106 8.45 -35.32 11.55
N LYS A 107 9.69 -35.59 12.00
CA LYS A 107 10.87 -35.95 11.17
C LYS A 107 10.80 -37.30 10.45
N GLN A 108 9.69 -37.62 9.79
CA GLN A 108 9.57 -38.73 8.84
C GLN A 108 8.18 -38.71 8.19
N PRO A 109 8.08 -38.16 6.97
CA PRO A 109 7.24 -38.84 6.01
C PRO A 109 8.03 -39.16 4.73
N ALA A 110 7.74 -40.33 4.15
CA ALA A 110 8.21 -40.72 2.82
C ALA A 110 7.72 -39.76 1.71
N ASN A 111 6.73 -38.92 2.03
CA ASN A 111 6.07 -37.96 1.14
C ASN A 111 6.15 -36.55 1.78
N PRO A 112 6.71 -35.53 1.10
CA PRO A 112 7.02 -34.24 1.71
C PRO A 112 5.90 -33.19 1.65
N ALA A 113 4.73 -33.48 1.05
CA ALA A 113 3.68 -32.49 0.82
C ALA A 113 2.37 -32.84 1.53
N VAL A 114 1.67 -31.81 2.02
CA VAL A 114 0.27 -31.89 2.48
C VAL A 114 -0.57 -30.94 1.65
N LEU A 115 -1.82 -31.32 1.35
CA LEU A 115 -2.77 -30.44 0.66
C LEU A 115 -3.81 -29.93 1.65
N LEU A 116 -4.13 -28.63 1.56
CA LEU A 116 -5.26 -28.04 2.26
C LEU A 116 -6.46 -27.99 1.31
N ASP A 117 -7.52 -28.68 1.68
CA ASP A 117 -8.82 -28.57 1.03
C ASP A 117 -9.55 -27.36 1.61
N TYR A 118 -9.75 -26.36 0.76
CA TYR A 118 -10.46 -25.15 1.10
C TYR A 118 -11.98 -25.33 1.06
N HIS A 119 -12.47 -26.52 0.63
CA HIS A 119 -13.87 -26.80 0.36
C HIS A 119 -14.51 -25.62 -0.37
N PHE A 120 -14.11 -25.42 -1.63
CA PHE A 120 -14.81 -24.48 -2.51
C PHE A 120 -16.24 -24.99 -2.73
N GLN A 121 -17.15 -24.65 -1.82
CA GLN A 121 -18.57 -24.62 -2.15
C GLN A 121 -18.72 -23.62 -3.30
N GLU A 122 -19.45 -24.00 -4.34
CA GLU A 122 -19.83 -23.13 -5.46
C GLU A 122 -20.08 -21.72 -4.95
N GLU A 123 -19.48 -20.72 -5.62
CA GLU A 123 -19.48 -19.31 -5.27
C GLU A 123 -20.71 -18.89 -4.46
N LYS A 124 -20.64 -18.99 -3.13
CA LYS A 124 -21.58 -18.29 -2.28
C LYS A 124 -21.27 -16.82 -2.53
N LYS A 125 -22.09 -16.18 -3.37
CA LYS A 125 -22.17 -14.72 -3.43
C LYS A 125 -22.27 -14.25 -1.98
N LEU A 126 -21.17 -13.74 -1.44
CA LEU A 126 -21.15 -13.18 -0.10
C LEU A 126 -22.07 -11.97 -0.14
N GLU A 127 -23.33 -12.14 0.27
CA GLU A 127 -24.34 -11.08 0.20
C GLU A 127 -24.02 -9.90 1.13
N LYS A 128 -23.09 -10.07 2.07
CA LYS A 128 -22.79 -9.10 3.13
C LYS A 128 -21.35 -8.64 3.07
N THR A 129 -21.16 -7.41 2.61
CA THR A 129 -19.89 -6.67 2.68
C THR A 129 -19.63 -6.05 4.05
N LYS A 130 -20.67 -5.90 4.89
CA LYS A 130 -20.64 -5.28 6.22
C LYS A 130 -20.59 -6.33 7.33
N ILE A 131 -19.63 -6.19 8.25
CA ILE A 131 -19.48 -7.03 9.44
C ILE A 131 -19.56 -6.13 10.68
N VAL A 132 -20.55 -6.37 11.53
CA VAL A 132 -20.61 -5.74 12.86
C VAL A 132 -19.55 -6.38 13.74
N ILE A 133 -18.71 -5.54 14.35
CA ILE A 133 -17.70 -6.02 15.28
C ILE A 133 -18.37 -6.08 16.64
N SER A 134 -18.32 -7.24 17.29
CA SER A 134 -18.68 -7.44 18.69
C SER A 134 -17.67 -6.68 19.57
N SER A 135 -17.75 -5.36 19.51
CA SER A 135 -17.03 -4.41 20.35
C SER A 135 -17.99 -4.03 21.48
N PRO A 136 -17.49 -3.64 22.67
CA PRO A 136 -18.26 -2.86 23.63
C PRO A 136 -18.50 -1.45 23.08
N PHE A 137 -18.96 -1.36 21.82
CA PHE A 137 -19.38 -0.12 21.20
C PHE A 137 -20.63 0.32 21.92
N THR A 138 -20.47 1.20 22.90
CA THR A 138 -21.57 1.94 23.46
C THR A 138 -21.97 2.97 22.41
N PRO A 139 -23.16 2.87 21.80
CA PRO A 139 -23.62 3.90 20.89
C PRO A 139 -23.70 5.20 21.67
N TYR A 140 -22.75 6.11 21.41
CA TYR A 140 -22.92 7.47 21.85
C TYR A 140 -24.00 8.08 20.97
N ARG A 141 -25.24 8.15 21.48
CA ARG A 141 -26.28 8.97 20.85
C ARG A 141 -25.73 10.36 20.75
N SER A 142 -25.71 10.90 19.53
CA SER A 142 -25.39 12.29 19.24
C SER A 142 -26.19 13.20 20.18
N THR A 143 -25.56 13.58 21.29
CA THR A 143 -25.67 14.95 21.78
C THR A 143 -24.81 15.76 20.83
N PHE A 144 -25.17 17.01 20.56
CA PHE A 144 -24.57 17.96 19.62
C PHE A 144 -23.04 18.22 19.75
N THR A 145 -22.28 17.36 20.44
CA THR A 145 -20.88 17.50 20.84
C THR A 145 -19.91 16.56 20.11
N THR A 146 -20.37 15.43 19.55
CA THR A 146 -19.48 14.38 19.00
C THR A 146 -19.95 13.91 17.63
N LEU A 147 -19.06 13.90 16.63
CA LEU A 147 -19.35 13.47 15.26
C LEU A 147 -18.98 12.01 15.02
N ASN A 148 -19.87 11.25 14.40
CA ASN A 148 -19.62 9.88 13.96
C ASN A 148 -18.88 9.88 12.62
N VAL A 149 -17.74 9.21 12.59
CA VAL A 149 -16.82 9.17 11.46
C VAL A 149 -16.87 7.81 10.77
N GLY A 150 -17.05 7.85 9.45
CA GLY A 150 -16.82 6.74 8.55
C GLY A 150 -15.50 6.89 7.82
N LEU A 151 -14.53 6.03 8.09
CA LEU A 151 -13.26 6.01 7.36
C LEU A 151 -13.41 5.17 6.10
N ILE A 152 -13.06 5.73 4.94
CA ILE A 152 -13.06 5.08 3.64
C ILE A 152 -11.61 4.99 3.13
N GLY A 153 -11.02 3.80 3.24
CA GLY A 153 -9.63 3.50 2.89
C GLY A 153 -8.74 3.39 4.12
N ALA A 154 -8.57 2.19 4.68
CA ALA A 154 -7.72 1.94 5.85
C ALA A 154 -6.24 1.70 5.47
N GLY A 155 -5.71 2.54 4.59
CA GLY A 155 -4.31 2.51 4.15
C GLY A 155 -3.31 2.84 5.27
N GLY A 156 -2.02 2.66 5.00
CA GLY A 156 -0.95 2.89 5.97
C GLY A 156 -0.99 4.30 6.60
N PHE A 157 -1.24 5.33 5.78
CA PHE A 157 -1.34 6.70 6.26
C PHE A 157 -2.54 6.92 7.20
N ALA A 158 -3.71 6.39 6.85
CA ALA A 158 -4.90 6.50 7.70
C ALA A 158 -4.70 5.80 9.05
N ARG A 159 -4.08 4.62 9.05
CA ARG A 159 -3.77 3.84 10.26
C ARG A 159 -2.65 4.45 11.10
N GLY A 160 -1.65 5.05 10.46
CA GLY A 160 -0.49 5.65 11.13
C GLY A 160 -0.74 7.05 11.67
N MET A 161 -1.60 7.84 11.01
CA MET A 161 -1.79 9.26 11.32
C MET A 161 -3.22 9.58 11.74
N HIS A 162 -4.22 9.29 10.89
CA HIS A 162 -5.58 9.77 11.08
C HIS A 162 -6.32 9.09 12.22
N LEU A 163 -6.38 7.75 12.22
CA LEU A 163 -7.09 6.98 13.25
C LEU A 163 -6.52 7.22 14.66
N PRO A 164 -5.19 7.28 14.89
CA PRO A 164 -4.64 7.68 16.18
C PRO A 164 -5.04 9.10 16.60
N ASN A 165 -5.07 10.06 15.66
CA ASN A 165 -5.49 11.42 15.97
C ASN A 165 -6.99 11.50 16.31
N LEU A 166 -7.85 10.74 15.62
CA LEU A 166 -9.27 10.63 15.95
C LEU A 166 -9.47 10.03 17.36
N GLN A 167 -8.69 9.03 17.75
CA GLN A 167 -8.74 8.50 19.13
C GLN A 167 -8.31 9.53 20.18
N LYS A 168 -7.30 10.36 19.90
CA LYS A 168 -6.90 11.46 20.81
C LYS A 168 -7.99 12.53 20.93
N LEU A 169 -8.82 12.66 19.91
CA LEU A 169 -9.95 13.59 19.83
C LEU A 169 -11.29 12.87 20.08
N ALA A 170 -11.30 11.80 20.89
CA ALA A 170 -12.50 10.99 21.14
C ALA A 170 -13.65 11.76 21.80
N ASN A 171 -13.37 12.94 22.36
CA ASN A 171 -14.37 13.86 22.88
C ASN A 171 -15.13 14.62 21.78
N LEU A 172 -14.62 14.61 20.55
CA LEU A 172 -15.21 15.27 19.38
C LEU A 172 -15.58 14.28 18.27
N TYR A 173 -14.92 13.13 18.19
CA TYR A 173 -15.11 12.16 17.12
C TYR A 173 -15.26 10.73 17.64
N SER A 174 -16.23 10.01 17.08
CA SER A 174 -16.44 8.58 17.31
C SER A 174 -16.24 7.83 16.00
N ILE A 175 -15.39 6.80 16.00
CA ILE A 175 -15.13 6.01 14.80
C ILE A 175 -16.24 4.96 14.68
N LEU A 176 -17.20 5.18 13.78
CA LEU A 176 -18.36 4.30 13.65
C LEU A 176 -18.08 3.15 12.68
N GLY A 177 -17.58 3.47 11.50
CA GLY A 177 -17.37 2.50 10.43
C GLY A 177 -15.99 2.63 9.80
N ILE A 178 -15.37 1.50 9.46
CA ILE A 178 -14.12 1.46 8.70
C ILE A 178 -14.31 0.63 7.44
N CYS A 179 -13.96 1.21 6.30
CA CYS A 179 -14.00 0.56 5.00
C CYS A 179 -12.60 0.35 4.43
N ASP A 180 -12.31 -0.85 3.94
CA ASP A 180 -11.12 -1.17 3.14
C ASP A 180 -11.44 -2.30 2.16
N ILE A 181 -10.83 -2.30 0.98
CA ILE A 181 -11.06 -3.37 -0.02
C ILE A 181 -10.58 -4.74 0.49
N ASP A 182 -9.53 -4.74 1.32
CA ASP A 182 -9.08 -5.91 2.04
C ASP A 182 -9.90 -6.07 3.33
N GLY A 183 -10.78 -7.08 3.35
CA GLY A 183 -11.63 -7.37 4.50
C GLY A 183 -10.86 -7.73 5.78
N VAL A 184 -9.66 -8.33 5.66
CA VAL A 184 -8.79 -8.62 6.81
C VAL A 184 -8.25 -7.31 7.37
N ASN A 185 -7.76 -6.42 6.52
CA ASN A 185 -7.30 -5.09 6.93
C ASN A 185 -8.43 -4.27 7.57
N ALA A 186 -9.63 -4.27 6.96
CA ALA A 186 -10.81 -3.58 7.48
C ALA A 186 -11.17 -4.09 8.89
N LYS A 187 -11.25 -5.42 9.07
CA LYS A 187 -11.59 -6.05 10.36
C LYS A 187 -10.53 -5.80 11.43
N ASN A 188 -9.25 -5.96 11.10
CA ASN A 188 -8.17 -5.75 12.06
C ASN A 188 -8.10 -4.29 12.51
N THR A 189 -8.24 -3.35 11.57
CA THR A 189 -8.25 -1.93 11.87
C THR A 189 -9.45 -1.55 12.73
N ALA A 190 -10.65 -2.00 12.37
CA ALA A 190 -11.87 -1.70 13.13
C ALA A 190 -11.83 -2.28 14.54
N LYS A 191 -11.28 -3.49 14.74
CA LYS A 191 -11.02 -4.01 16.10
C LYS A 191 -10.03 -3.14 16.87
N ARG A 192 -8.88 -2.81 16.28
CA ARG A 192 -7.83 -1.99 16.93
C ARG A 192 -8.34 -0.63 17.37
N PHE A 193 -9.16 0.01 16.53
CA PHE A 193 -9.69 1.34 16.77
C PHE A 193 -11.10 1.35 17.37
N LYS A 194 -11.62 0.18 17.79
CA LYS A 194 -12.92 -0.01 18.45
C LYS A 194 -14.13 0.52 17.68
N ALA A 195 -14.09 0.43 16.35
CA ALA A 195 -15.22 0.83 15.50
C ALA A 195 -16.42 -0.13 15.67
N LYS A 196 -17.64 0.37 15.43
CA LYS A 196 -18.88 -0.43 15.50
C LYS A 196 -18.92 -1.52 14.43
N TYR A 197 -18.45 -1.20 13.23
CA TYR A 197 -18.43 -2.16 12.13
C TYR A 197 -17.26 -1.92 11.16
N CYS A 198 -16.96 -2.93 10.35
CA CYS A 198 -16.16 -2.80 9.16
C CYS A 198 -16.93 -3.21 7.91
N THR A 199 -16.49 -2.75 6.74
CA THR A 199 -17.05 -3.13 5.45
C THR A 199 -15.97 -3.17 4.36
N THR A 200 -16.21 -3.93 3.29
CA THR A 200 -15.42 -3.86 2.05
C THR A 200 -16.03 -2.97 0.97
N ASN A 201 -17.19 -2.35 1.26
CA ASN A 201 -17.90 -1.49 0.33
C ASN A 201 -18.16 -0.11 0.95
N TYR A 202 -17.53 0.93 0.39
CA TYR A 202 -17.66 2.29 0.89
C TYR A 202 -19.10 2.81 0.83
N LYS A 203 -19.94 2.26 -0.05
CA LYS A 203 -21.36 2.64 -0.13
C LYS A 203 -22.12 2.30 1.14
N ASP A 204 -21.67 1.31 1.92
CA ASP A 204 -22.27 0.99 3.21
C ASP A 204 -22.04 2.11 4.23
N ILE A 205 -20.86 2.75 4.19
CA ILE A 205 -20.54 3.95 4.97
C ILE A 205 -21.39 5.13 4.52
N LEU A 206 -21.53 5.33 3.20
CA LEU A 206 -22.29 6.47 2.65
C LEU A 206 -23.80 6.35 2.85
N LYS A 207 -24.35 5.13 2.97
CA LYS A 207 -25.77 4.89 3.24
C LYS A 207 -26.11 4.91 4.72
N ASP A 208 -25.11 4.84 5.60
CA ASP A 208 -25.32 4.81 7.04
C ASP A 208 -25.73 6.20 7.54
N GLU A 209 -26.97 6.35 7.98
CA GLU A 209 -27.52 7.61 8.49
C GLU A 209 -26.88 8.05 9.81
N GLU A 210 -26.25 7.12 10.54
CA GLU A 210 -25.53 7.45 11.78
C GLU A 210 -24.15 8.10 11.51
N ILE A 211 -23.67 8.13 10.27
CA ILE A 211 -22.36 8.73 9.92
C ILE A 211 -22.51 10.18 9.51
N ASP A 212 -21.88 11.08 10.26
CA ASP A 212 -21.87 12.53 10.00
C ASP A 212 -20.73 12.93 9.04
N LEU A 213 -19.55 12.33 9.22
CA LEU A 213 -18.32 12.66 8.51
C LEU A 213 -17.78 11.45 7.72
N ALA A 214 -17.67 11.59 6.40
CA ALA A 214 -16.94 10.66 5.55
C ALA A 214 -15.48 11.12 5.41
N MET A 215 -14.55 10.30 5.92
CA MET A 215 -13.11 10.55 5.82
C MET A 215 -12.52 9.67 4.71
N ILE A 216 -12.16 10.29 3.58
CA ILE A 216 -11.73 9.64 2.34
C ILE A 216 -10.21 9.63 2.26
N THR A 217 -9.63 8.43 2.31
CA THR A 217 -8.18 8.16 2.34
C THR A 217 -7.84 7.03 1.36
N LEU A 218 -8.32 7.17 0.12
CA LEU A 218 -8.25 6.16 -0.94
C LEU A 218 -7.06 6.42 -1.90
N PRO A 219 -6.83 5.52 -2.88
CA PRO A 219 -6.06 5.86 -4.07
C PRO A 219 -6.63 7.09 -4.81
N HIS A 220 -5.75 7.88 -5.41
CA HIS A 220 -6.04 9.23 -5.90
C HIS A 220 -7.14 9.29 -6.98
N ASN A 221 -7.27 8.25 -7.79
CA ASN A 221 -8.30 8.11 -8.83
C ASN A 221 -9.73 7.97 -8.29
N LEU A 222 -9.90 7.70 -6.99
CA LEU A 222 -11.23 7.48 -6.39
C LEU A 222 -11.73 8.66 -5.57
N HIS A 223 -10.88 9.63 -5.26
CA HIS A 223 -11.21 10.73 -4.34
C HIS A 223 -12.41 11.54 -4.80
N ALA A 224 -12.38 12.11 -6.00
CA ALA A 224 -13.45 12.96 -6.52
C ALA A 224 -14.79 12.22 -6.57
N LYS A 225 -14.79 11.00 -7.12
CA LYS A 225 -16.00 10.17 -7.24
C LYS A 225 -16.65 9.90 -5.88
N VAL A 226 -15.87 9.42 -4.90
CA VAL A 226 -16.39 9.08 -3.58
C VAL A 226 -16.82 10.32 -2.82
N ALA A 227 -16.10 11.44 -2.97
CA ALA A 227 -16.47 12.73 -2.40
C ALA A 227 -17.80 13.26 -2.96
N ILE A 228 -18.02 13.17 -4.28
CA ILE A 228 -19.29 13.53 -4.93
C ILE A 228 -20.44 12.68 -4.39
N GLU A 229 -20.25 11.35 -4.30
CA GLU A 229 -21.25 10.44 -3.75
C GLU A 229 -21.57 10.75 -2.28
N ALA A 230 -20.55 11.06 -1.47
CA ALA A 230 -20.73 11.47 -0.07
C ALA A 230 -21.47 12.80 0.06
N ALA A 231 -21.13 13.78 -0.79
CA ALA A 231 -21.73 15.10 -0.79
C ALA A 231 -23.22 15.03 -1.15
N LYS A 232 -23.58 14.23 -2.16
CA LYS A 232 -24.98 13.97 -2.55
C LYS A 232 -25.79 13.28 -1.44
N ARG A 233 -25.12 12.65 -0.47
CA ARG A 233 -25.73 12.04 0.73
C ARG A 233 -25.76 12.99 1.93
N GLY A 234 -25.36 14.25 1.76
CA GLY A 234 -25.40 15.26 2.82
C GLY A 234 -24.33 15.09 3.90
N LYS A 235 -23.31 14.26 3.68
CA LYS A 235 -22.25 14.02 4.67
C LYS A 235 -21.20 15.11 4.63
N ALA A 236 -20.66 15.48 5.79
CA ALA A 236 -19.42 16.25 5.84
C ALA A 236 -18.28 15.38 5.28
N ILE A 237 -17.30 16.02 4.65
CA ILE A 237 -16.22 15.30 3.96
C ILE A 237 -14.86 15.83 4.40
N PHE A 238 -13.99 14.90 4.77
CA PHE A 238 -12.55 15.10 4.78
C PHE A 238 -11.96 14.26 3.66
N CYS A 239 -11.22 14.85 2.72
CA CYS A 239 -10.59 14.13 1.62
C CYS A 239 -9.08 14.33 1.62
N GLU A 240 -8.33 13.24 1.55
CA GLU A 240 -6.89 13.32 1.34
C GLU A 240 -6.53 13.91 -0.03
N LYS A 241 -5.31 14.42 -0.12
CA LYS A 241 -4.76 14.99 -1.36
C LYS A 241 -4.26 13.87 -2.31
N PRO A 242 -4.25 14.11 -3.64
CA PRO A 242 -4.93 15.19 -4.36
C PRO A 242 -6.45 14.93 -4.45
N ILE A 243 -7.26 15.97 -4.55
CA ILE A 243 -8.74 15.84 -4.53
C ILE A 243 -9.34 15.30 -5.82
N ALA A 244 -8.62 15.40 -6.93
CA ALA A 244 -8.99 14.95 -8.27
C ALA A 244 -7.71 14.70 -9.07
N LEU A 245 -7.78 13.87 -10.12
CA LEU A 245 -6.65 13.65 -11.03
C LEU A 245 -6.64 14.64 -12.21
N GLY A 246 -7.79 15.21 -12.55
CA GLY A 246 -7.92 16.14 -13.67
C GLY A 246 -8.99 17.20 -13.45
N GLU A 247 -9.00 18.20 -14.33
CA GLU A 247 -9.87 19.37 -14.25
C GLU A 247 -11.35 19.00 -14.32
N ARG A 248 -11.73 18.06 -15.20
CA ARG A 248 -13.12 17.60 -15.33
C ARG A 248 -13.70 17.04 -14.03
N GLU A 249 -12.94 16.20 -13.33
CA GLU A 249 -13.36 15.63 -12.05
C GLU A 249 -13.44 16.71 -10.95
N LEU A 250 -12.51 17.66 -10.98
CA LEU A 250 -12.48 18.78 -10.07
C LEU A 250 -13.71 19.69 -10.26
N ASP A 251 -14.06 20.01 -11.49
CA ASP A 251 -15.23 20.84 -11.81
C ASP A 251 -16.53 20.18 -11.36
N GLU A 252 -16.67 18.86 -11.58
CA GLU A 252 -17.84 18.11 -11.12
C GLU A 252 -17.94 18.11 -9.59
N LEU A 253 -16.81 17.93 -8.91
CA LEU A 253 -16.74 18.00 -7.45
C LEU A 253 -17.12 19.39 -6.94
N VAL A 254 -16.54 20.45 -7.49
CA VAL A 254 -16.83 21.84 -7.09
C VAL A 254 -18.30 22.18 -7.33
N LYS A 255 -18.85 21.79 -8.47
CA LYS A 255 -20.28 21.96 -8.78
C LYS A 255 -21.14 21.26 -7.72
N THR A 256 -20.85 19.99 -7.44
CA THR A 256 -21.59 19.21 -6.44
C THR A 256 -21.51 19.85 -5.06
N LEU A 257 -20.33 20.30 -4.63
CA LEU A 257 -20.15 20.95 -3.33
C LEU A 257 -20.91 22.28 -3.23
N LYS A 258 -21.00 23.06 -4.31
CA LYS A 258 -21.80 24.29 -4.37
C LYS A 258 -23.30 24.00 -4.28
N GLU A 259 -23.76 22.92 -4.90
CA GLU A 259 -25.16 22.50 -4.89
C GLU A 259 -25.59 21.96 -3.52
N THR A 260 -24.79 21.06 -2.93
CA THR A 260 -25.14 20.37 -1.68
C THR A 260 -24.78 21.18 -0.43
N LYS A 261 -23.82 22.11 -0.54
CA LYS A 261 -23.33 22.98 0.54
C LYS A 261 -22.82 22.22 1.78
N VAL A 262 -22.43 20.96 1.61
CA VAL A 262 -21.86 20.17 2.71
C VAL A 262 -20.47 20.70 3.10
N PRO A 263 -20.06 20.60 4.37
CA PRO A 263 -18.69 20.90 4.77
C PRO A 263 -17.69 20.00 4.04
N TYR A 264 -16.67 20.60 3.44
CA TYR A 264 -15.62 19.88 2.72
C TYR A 264 -14.23 20.40 3.12
N LEU A 265 -13.37 19.50 3.60
CA LEU A 265 -11.99 19.81 3.97
C LEU A 265 -11.01 18.89 3.23
N VAL A 266 -9.95 19.51 2.70
CA VAL A 266 -8.85 18.79 2.06
C VAL A 266 -7.69 18.59 3.03
N GLY A 267 -7.10 17.40 3.02
CA GLY A 267 -5.93 16.95 3.80
C GLY A 267 -4.60 17.69 3.54
N PHE A 268 -4.64 18.97 3.16
CA PHE A 268 -3.46 19.84 3.14
C PHE A 268 -3.06 20.25 4.56
N ASN A 269 -2.45 19.32 5.29
CA ASN A 269 -2.01 19.47 6.67
C ASN A 269 -1.04 20.67 6.88
N ARG A 270 -0.17 20.98 5.90
CA ARG A 270 0.80 22.09 5.98
C ARG A 270 0.16 23.47 6.23
N ARG A 271 -1.09 23.68 5.83
CA ARG A 271 -1.86 24.91 6.12
C ARG A 271 -2.05 25.17 7.62
N PHE A 272 -1.94 24.12 8.44
CA PHE A 272 -2.09 24.19 9.89
C PHE A 272 -0.76 24.15 10.64
N SER A 273 0.38 24.17 9.94
CA SER A 273 1.69 24.22 10.57
C SER A 273 1.86 25.51 11.39
N PRO A 274 2.62 25.47 12.50
CA PRO A 274 2.89 26.68 13.30
C PRO A 274 3.46 27.83 12.47
N PHE A 275 4.33 27.51 11.50
CA PHE A 275 4.92 28.51 10.60
C PHE A 275 3.88 29.16 9.67
N ALA A 276 3.00 28.37 9.05
CA ALA A 276 1.94 28.92 8.19
C ALA A 276 0.95 29.78 8.99
N LYS A 277 0.58 29.34 10.20
CA LYS A 277 -0.28 30.12 11.11
C LYS A 277 0.39 31.43 11.52
N ARG A 278 1.66 31.38 11.91
CA ARG A 278 2.42 32.56 12.30
C ARG A 278 2.58 33.55 11.14
N MET A 279 2.87 33.04 9.95
CA MET A 279 2.95 33.86 8.74
C MET A 279 1.63 34.57 8.49
N LYS A 280 0.50 33.85 8.56
CA LYS A 280 -0.85 34.43 8.41
C LYS A 280 -1.09 35.56 9.40
N GLU A 281 -0.78 35.36 10.69
CA GLU A 281 -0.95 36.39 11.73
C GLU A 281 -0.17 37.67 11.43
N LEU A 282 1.07 37.54 10.95
CA LEU A 282 1.95 38.68 10.67
C LEU A 282 1.48 39.49 9.46
N ILE A 283 0.87 38.84 8.47
CA ILE A 283 0.44 39.50 7.23
C ILE A 283 -1.02 39.94 7.25
N GLN A 284 -1.84 39.44 8.19
CA GLN A 284 -3.30 39.67 8.20
C GLN A 284 -3.68 41.15 8.31
N LYS A 285 -2.85 41.99 8.95
CA LYS A 285 -3.09 43.43 9.12
C LYS A 285 -2.47 44.29 8.01
N ARG A 286 -1.96 43.69 6.93
CA ARG A 286 -1.39 44.47 5.82
C ARG A 286 -2.49 44.99 4.92
N GLU A 287 -2.43 46.28 4.64
CA GLU A 287 -3.28 46.98 3.68
C GLU A 287 -2.60 47.15 2.31
N THR A 288 -1.28 46.97 2.25
CA THR A 288 -0.49 47.12 1.02
C THR A 288 -0.18 45.78 0.35
N PRO A 289 -0.10 45.74 -1.00
CA PRO A 289 0.31 44.55 -1.74
C PRO A 289 1.62 43.96 -1.23
N MET A 290 1.77 42.64 -1.38
CA MET A 290 2.95 41.91 -0.94
C MET A 290 3.44 41.01 -2.07
N ILE A 291 4.75 41.06 -2.32
CA ILE A 291 5.45 40.11 -3.18
C ILE A 291 6.22 39.19 -2.24
N ILE A 292 5.96 37.89 -2.34
CA ILE A 292 6.72 36.86 -1.62
C ILE A 292 7.61 36.16 -2.64
N ASP A 293 8.93 36.27 -2.47
CA ASP A 293 9.88 35.38 -3.11
C ASP A 293 10.26 34.29 -2.10
N TYR A 294 10.02 33.04 -2.46
CA TYR A 294 10.33 31.90 -1.60
C TYR A 294 11.13 30.86 -2.38
N GLN A 295 12.28 30.49 -1.83
CA GLN A 295 13.12 29.44 -2.37
C GLN A 295 12.84 28.15 -1.59
N MET A 296 12.31 27.14 -2.27
CA MET A 296 12.09 25.83 -1.68
C MET A 296 13.22 24.88 -2.07
N ASN A 297 14.00 24.45 -1.07
CA ASN A 297 14.91 23.32 -1.23
C ASN A 297 14.14 22.03 -0.89
N ALA A 298 13.78 21.26 -1.91
CA ALA A 298 13.01 20.02 -1.75
C ALA A 298 13.88 18.80 -1.36
N GLY A 299 15.18 19.00 -1.14
CA GLY A 299 16.17 17.93 -0.93
C GLY A 299 16.56 17.23 -2.24
N CYS A 300 17.69 16.54 -2.24
CA CYS A 300 18.09 15.69 -3.37
C CYS A 300 17.34 14.35 -3.28
N SER A 301 16.61 13.98 -4.34
CA SER A 301 16.08 12.62 -4.46
C SER A 301 17.22 11.65 -4.79
N SER A 302 17.27 10.50 -4.12
CA SER A 302 18.38 9.53 -4.19
C SER A 302 18.66 8.94 -5.58
N GLN A 303 17.84 9.25 -6.59
CA GLN A 303 18.04 8.82 -7.98
C GLN A 303 18.90 9.80 -8.81
N LEU A 304 19.21 10.99 -8.29
CA LEU A 304 19.90 12.05 -9.02
C LEU A 304 21.20 12.55 -8.37
N CYS A 305 21.62 11.96 -7.24
CA CYS A 305 22.83 12.38 -6.54
C CYS A 305 23.98 11.39 -6.82
N ASP A 306 25.06 11.89 -7.43
CA ASP A 306 26.36 11.23 -7.43
C ASP A 306 26.88 11.17 -5.98
N PRO A 307 27.21 10.00 -5.42
CA PRO A 307 27.65 9.87 -4.04
C PRO A 307 28.98 10.58 -3.72
N THR A 308 29.70 11.09 -4.74
CA THR A 308 30.95 11.85 -4.54
C THR A 308 30.75 13.34 -4.21
N ASP A 309 29.53 13.87 -4.32
CA ASP A 309 29.26 15.32 -4.17
C ASP A 309 29.18 15.81 -2.71
N SER A 310 29.59 14.98 -1.75
CA SER A 310 29.52 15.28 -0.31
C SER A 310 30.65 16.19 0.22
N LEU A 311 31.56 16.67 -0.64
CA LEU A 311 32.74 17.43 -0.20
C LEU A 311 32.96 18.80 -0.87
N LEU A 312 32.11 19.30 -1.77
CA LEU A 312 32.36 20.60 -2.42
C LEU A 312 31.08 21.38 -2.74
N GLN A 313 30.66 22.25 -1.79
CA GLN A 313 29.73 23.39 -1.99
C GLN A 313 28.34 23.09 -2.60
N PRO A 314 27.30 23.90 -2.33
CA PRO A 314 25.99 23.65 -2.93
C PRO A 314 26.06 23.90 -4.44
N GLY A 315 26.12 22.82 -5.22
CA GLY A 315 25.89 22.85 -6.66
C GLY A 315 24.47 23.35 -6.98
N PRO A 316 24.21 23.76 -8.24
CA PRO A 316 22.94 24.36 -8.65
C PRO A 316 21.84 23.28 -8.64
N GLY A 317 21.22 23.09 -7.48
CA GLY A 317 20.01 22.29 -7.36
C GLY A 317 18.93 22.88 -8.26
N HIS A 318 18.06 22.04 -8.81
CA HIS A 318 16.92 22.49 -9.60
C HIS A 318 16.08 23.51 -8.82
N HIS A 319 16.24 24.78 -9.18
CA HIS A 319 15.55 25.90 -8.57
C HIS A 319 14.16 26.02 -9.21
N HIS A 320 13.13 25.49 -8.57
CA HIS A 320 11.77 25.93 -8.86
C HIS A 320 11.53 27.25 -8.15
N GLN A 321 11.78 28.35 -8.85
CA GLN A 321 11.34 29.68 -8.43
C GLN A 321 9.87 29.82 -8.79
N VAL A 322 8.99 29.78 -7.78
CA VAL A 322 7.56 30.02 -7.98
C VAL A 322 7.26 31.42 -7.47
N ARG A 323 7.04 32.37 -8.38
CA ARG A 323 6.54 33.70 -8.03
C ARG A 323 5.03 33.66 -7.97
N GLN A 324 4.45 33.91 -6.79
CA GLN A 324 3.01 34.02 -6.63
C GLN A 324 2.63 35.47 -6.27
N PHE A 325 1.81 36.09 -7.11
CA PHE A 325 1.18 37.38 -6.83
C PHE A 325 -0.12 37.13 -6.07
N ILE A 326 -0.24 37.63 -4.85
CA ILE A 326 -1.48 37.53 -4.06
C ILE A 326 -2.07 38.94 -4.00
N ASN A 327 -3.10 39.20 -4.82
CA ASN A 327 -3.91 40.41 -4.71
C ASN A 327 -4.98 40.21 -3.63
N ASN A 328 -5.01 41.11 -2.65
CA ASN A 328 -6.14 41.21 -1.72
C ASN A 328 -7.33 41.81 -2.47
N HIS A 329 -8.27 40.95 -2.88
CA HIS A 329 -9.64 41.39 -3.10
C HIS A 329 -10.51 40.80 -1.98
N HIS A 330 -11.12 41.74 -1.25
CA HIS A 330 -11.97 41.57 -0.08
C HIS A 330 -13.18 40.67 -0.34
#